data_AF-A0AA94JIH1-F1
#
_entry.id   AF-A0AA94JIH1-F1
#
_cell.length_a   1.000
_cell.length_b   1.000
_cell.length_c   1.000
_cell.angle_alpha   90.00
_cell.angle_beta   90.00
_cell.angle_gamma   90.00
#
_symmetry.space_group_name_H-M   'P 1'
#
loop_
_entity.id
_entity.type
_entity.pdbx_description
1 polymer ?
#
loop_
_entity_poly.entity_id
_entity_poly.type
_entity_poly.pdbx_seq_one_letter_code
_entity_poly.pdbx_strand_id
1 'polypeptide(L)'
;MSLDEFMALNDAPERNQDARRALSTCFDDWNRARDNRPLFAAFLDEVEDEVENEDWSHLLRDRLGLGHYAPGKGQKIPVVLMRYDLQDVIETQTRKGLAASCALPTALDGGMHEYFFPVPEQNPFGATLHLDPRYADLLTAEIIHCRIDYQPRHVWKFGWIEKDHFLSMVDQRDRDAKLREARDLHLFQLRIDSKRDSFAEEMVGRK
;
A
#
# COMPACT_ATOMS: atom_id res chain seq x y z
N MET A 1 -18.94 1.39 5.08
CA MET A 1 -19.44 1.33 3.70
C MET A 1 -19.92 -0.09 3.45
N SER A 2 -21.20 -0.26 3.11
CA SER A 2 -21.75 -1.56 2.69
C SER A 2 -21.32 -1.90 1.25
N LEU A 3 -21.49 -3.16 0.85
CA LEU A 3 -21.23 -3.60 -0.52
C LEU A 3 -22.10 -2.82 -1.53
N ASP A 4 -23.38 -2.63 -1.21
CA ASP A 4 -24.34 -1.92 -2.05
C ASP A 4 -23.98 -0.43 -2.19
N GLU A 5 -23.52 0.20 -1.10
CA GLU A 5 -23.01 1.59 -1.13
C GLU A 5 -21.76 1.69 -2.02
N PHE A 6 -20.83 0.73 -1.91
CA PHE A 6 -19.64 0.71 -2.75
C PHE A 6 -19.99 0.56 -4.23
N MET A 7 -20.90 -0.35 -4.58
CA MET A 7 -21.36 -0.53 -5.95
C MET A 7 -22.03 0.73 -6.50
N ALA A 8 -22.92 1.35 -5.72
CA ALA A 8 -23.57 2.59 -6.12
C ALA A 8 -22.57 3.73 -6.35
N LEU A 9 -21.49 3.82 -5.57
CA LEU A 9 -20.44 4.82 -5.71
C LEU A 9 -19.50 4.52 -6.90
N ASN A 10 -19.16 3.26 -7.12
CA ASN A 10 -18.37 2.80 -8.26
C ASN A 10 -19.02 3.18 -9.60
N ASP A 11 -20.36 3.08 -9.67
CA ASP A 11 -21.09 3.25 -10.92
C ASP A 11 -21.53 4.71 -11.19
N ALA A 12 -21.40 5.62 -10.22
CA ALA A 12 -22.02 6.95 -10.26
C ALA A 12 -21.13 8.22 -10.19
N PRO A 13 -19.78 8.20 -10.32
CA PRO A 13 -18.97 9.31 -9.82
C PRO A 13 -19.19 10.67 -10.51
N GLU A 14 -19.66 10.72 -11.76
CA GLU A 14 -19.68 11.99 -12.52
C GLU A 14 -21.04 12.70 -12.69
N ARG A 15 -22.18 12.01 -12.54
CA ARG A 15 -23.46 12.52 -13.10
C ARG A 15 -24.58 12.89 -12.12
N ASN A 16 -24.44 12.63 -10.83
CA ASN A 16 -25.54 12.82 -9.87
C ASN A 16 -25.11 13.56 -8.59
N GLN A 17 -25.79 14.66 -8.26
CA GLN A 17 -25.58 15.44 -7.03
C GLN A 17 -25.84 14.61 -5.76
N ASP A 18 -26.76 13.65 -5.82
CA ASP A 18 -27.06 12.75 -4.72
C ASP A 18 -25.93 11.76 -4.47
N ALA A 19 -25.28 11.25 -5.54
CA ALA A 19 -24.10 10.39 -5.40
C ALA A 19 -22.93 11.13 -4.75
N ARG A 20 -22.72 12.42 -5.10
CA ARG A 20 -21.69 13.26 -4.45
C ARG A 20 -21.97 13.49 -2.97
N ARG A 21 -23.24 13.72 -2.59
CA ARG A 21 -23.64 13.84 -1.18
C ARG A 21 -23.44 12.53 -0.43
N ALA A 22 -23.84 11.40 -1.02
CA ALA A 22 -23.64 10.08 -0.43
C ALA A 22 -22.14 9.79 -0.21
N LEU A 23 -21.30 10.08 -1.21
CA LEU A 23 -19.85 9.92 -1.11
C LEU A 23 -19.26 10.80 0.01
N SER A 24 -19.70 12.05 0.12
CA SER A 24 -19.27 12.95 1.20
C SER A 24 -19.64 12.40 2.57
N THR A 25 -20.89 11.98 2.78
CA THR A 25 -21.33 11.38 4.05
C THR A 25 -20.51 10.13 4.38
N CYS A 26 -20.25 9.28 3.38
CA CYS A 26 -19.46 8.07 3.57
C CYS A 26 -18.03 8.38 4.00
N PHE A 27 -17.39 9.38 3.39
CA PHE A 27 -16.06 9.82 3.81
C PHE A 27 -16.06 10.46 5.20
N ASP A 28 -17.08 11.22 5.56
CA ASP A 28 -17.21 11.78 6.90
C ASP A 28 -17.30 10.66 7.95
N ASP A 29 -18.11 9.63 7.69
CA ASP A 29 -18.20 8.44 8.55
C ASP A 29 -16.89 7.67 8.60
N TRP A 30 -16.26 7.44 7.45
CA TRP A 30 -14.99 6.72 7.37
C TRP A 30 -13.88 7.46 8.12
N ASN A 31 -13.74 8.77 7.92
CA ASN A 31 -12.77 9.58 8.65
C ASN A 31 -13.06 9.58 10.15
N ARG A 32 -14.33 9.60 10.59
CA ARG A 32 -14.66 9.46 12.02
C ARG A 32 -14.26 8.11 12.61
N ALA A 33 -14.42 7.03 11.84
CA ALA A 33 -14.11 5.67 12.27
C ALA A 33 -12.60 5.36 12.26
N ARG A 34 -11.82 6.03 11.41
CA ARG A 34 -10.35 5.85 11.33
C ARG A 34 -9.66 6.37 12.58
N ASP A 35 -8.74 5.58 13.11
CA ASP A 35 -7.81 6.04 14.12
C ASP A 35 -6.74 6.99 13.52
N ASN A 36 -5.89 7.55 14.38
CA ASN A 36 -4.87 8.52 13.97
C ASN A 36 -3.56 7.89 13.51
N ARG A 37 -3.52 6.58 13.24
CA ARG A 37 -2.30 5.97 12.71
C ARG A 37 -1.96 6.55 11.34
N PRO A 38 -0.66 6.72 11.06
CA PRO A 38 -0.23 7.17 9.75
C PRO A 38 -0.60 6.12 8.69
N LEU A 39 -0.78 6.56 7.46
CA LEU A 39 -1.02 5.67 6.34
C LEU A 39 0.23 5.55 5.48
N PHE A 40 0.44 4.34 4.96
CA PHE A 40 1.42 4.07 3.93
C PHE A 40 0.93 4.65 2.60
N ALA A 41 1.83 5.25 1.85
CA ALA A 41 1.59 5.78 0.52
C ALA A 41 2.82 5.55 -0.36
N ALA A 42 2.56 5.33 -1.65
CA ALA A 42 3.59 5.29 -2.69
C ALA A 42 3.48 6.53 -3.58
N PHE A 43 4.55 6.85 -4.29
CA PHE A 43 4.55 7.92 -5.28
C PHE A 43 3.88 7.43 -6.57
N LEU A 44 3.10 8.30 -7.21
CA LEU A 44 2.37 7.92 -8.42
C LEU A 44 3.32 7.49 -9.54
N ASP A 45 4.39 8.24 -9.78
CA ASP A 45 5.36 7.98 -10.85
C ASP A 45 6.04 6.60 -10.73
N GLU A 46 6.03 5.98 -9.54
CA GLU A 46 6.59 4.64 -9.29
C GLU A 46 5.63 3.50 -9.64
N VAL A 47 4.34 3.80 -9.79
CA VAL A 47 3.26 2.82 -9.98
C VAL A 47 2.26 3.19 -11.08
N GLU A 48 2.60 4.17 -11.91
CA GLU A 48 1.70 4.73 -12.93
C GLU A 48 1.23 3.64 -13.90
N ASP A 49 2.15 2.79 -14.35
CA ASP A 49 1.87 1.66 -15.25
C ASP A 49 0.83 0.69 -14.65
N GLU A 50 0.93 0.36 -13.37
CA GLU A 50 -0.05 -0.49 -12.69
C GLU A 50 -1.40 0.22 -12.53
N VAL A 51 -1.40 1.53 -12.21
CA VAL A 51 -2.63 2.31 -12.03
C VAL A 51 -3.42 2.44 -13.33
N GLU A 52 -2.74 2.62 -14.46
CA GLU A 52 -3.38 2.77 -15.77
C GLU A 52 -3.96 1.46 -16.31
N ASN A 53 -3.52 0.33 -15.77
CA ASN A 53 -4.01 -0.99 -16.18
C ASN A 53 -5.49 -1.23 -15.80
N GLU A 54 -6.16 -2.11 -16.55
CA GLU A 54 -7.52 -2.57 -16.22
C GLU A 54 -7.55 -3.40 -14.93
N ASP A 55 -6.53 -4.25 -14.70
CA ASP A 55 -6.33 -5.09 -13.52
C ASP A 55 -5.57 -4.35 -12.39
N TRP A 56 -5.64 -3.01 -12.36
CA TRP A 56 -4.86 -2.15 -11.45
C TRP A 56 -4.96 -2.57 -9.97
N SER A 57 -6.11 -3.04 -9.51
CA SER A 57 -6.34 -3.37 -8.10
C SER A 57 -5.50 -4.56 -7.66
N HIS A 58 -5.30 -5.55 -8.54
CA HIS A 58 -4.44 -6.70 -8.27
C HIS A 58 -2.97 -6.34 -8.44
N LEU A 59 -2.64 -5.57 -9.48
CA LEU A 59 -1.27 -5.16 -9.76
C LEU A 59 -0.71 -4.26 -8.66
N LEU A 60 -1.46 -3.24 -8.22
CA LEU A 60 -1.04 -2.39 -7.10
C LEU A 60 -0.93 -3.17 -5.80
N ARG A 61 -1.85 -4.12 -5.52
CA ARG A 61 -1.73 -4.97 -4.34
C ARG A 61 -0.39 -5.72 -4.36
N ASP A 62 -0.04 -6.31 -5.50
CA ASP A 62 1.18 -7.09 -5.64
C ASP A 62 2.44 -6.20 -5.58
N ARG A 63 2.43 -5.07 -6.29
CA ARG A 63 3.49 -4.05 -6.32
C ARG A 63 3.79 -3.46 -4.94
N LEU A 64 2.74 -3.17 -4.18
CA LEU A 64 2.83 -2.50 -2.88
C LEU A 64 2.95 -3.47 -1.69
N GLY A 65 3.14 -4.77 -1.93
CA GLY A 65 3.35 -5.75 -0.85
C GLY A 65 2.13 -5.95 0.06
N LEU A 66 0.92 -5.68 -0.44
CA LEU A 66 -0.31 -5.72 0.34
C LEU A 66 -0.90 -7.14 0.43
N GLY A 67 -0.07 -8.13 0.76
CA GLY A 67 -0.45 -9.54 0.71
C GLY A 67 -1.46 -9.98 1.78
N HIS A 68 -1.82 -9.11 2.72
CA HIS A 68 -2.97 -9.33 3.59
C HIS A 68 -4.32 -9.17 2.85
N TYR A 69 -4.34 -8.57 1.65
CA TYR A 69 -5.52 -8.54 0.78
C TYR A 69 -5.60 -9.78 -0.13
N ALA A 70 -5.86 -10.92 0.49
CA ALA A 70 -6.15 -12.18 -0.18
C ALA A 70 -7.63 -12.55 0.08
N PRO A 71 -8.56 -12.33 -0.89
CA PRO A 71 -9.99 -12.52 -0.67
C PRO A 71 -10.37 -13.97 -0.33
N GLY A 72 -9.55 -14.96 -0.71
CA GLY A 72 -9.93 -16.36 -0.56
C GLY A 72 -11.09 -16.74 -1.49
N LYS A 73 -11.40 -18.03 -1.54
CA LYS A 73 -12.25 -18.59 -2.60
C LYS A 73 -13.65 -17.99 -2.61
N GLY A 74 -14.00 -17.32 -3.72
CA GLY A 74 -15.33 -16.79 -3.99
C GLY A 74 -15.66 -15.47 -3.27
N GLN A 75 -14.70 -14.86 -2.56
CA GLN A 75 -14.89 -13.55 -1.96
C GLN A 75 -14.26 -12.46 -2.83
N LYS A 76 -14.58 -11.21 -2.51
CA LYS A 76 -14.02 -10.02 -3.15
C LYS A 76 -13.78 -8.98 -2.06
N ILE A 77 -12.67 -8.25 -2.18
CA ILE A 77 -12.36 -7.14 -1.27
C ILE A 77 -12.60 -5.83 -2.04
N PRO A 78 -13.55 -4.98 -1.59
CA PRO A 78 -13.74 -3.66 -2.18
C PRO A 78 -12.54 -2.77 -1.84
N VAL A 79 -12.00 -2.07 -2.84
CA VAL A 79 -10.87 -1.15 -2.67
C VAL A 79 -11.15 0.19 -3.35
N VAL A 80 -10.67 1.27 -2.73
CA VAL A 80 -10.70 2.62 -3.30
C VAL A 80 -9.27 3.11 -3.42
N LEU A 81 -8.85 3.47 -4.62
CA LEU A 81 -7.56 4.11 -4.85
C LEU A 81 -7.70 5.61 -4.59
N MET A 82 -6.93 6.10 -3.62
CA MET A 82 -6.89 7.51 -3.25
C MET A 82 -5.67 8.17 -3.90
N ARG A 83 -5.87 9.33 -4.53
CA ARG A 83 -4.81 10.19 -5.05
C ARG A 83 -4.97 11.61 -4.51
N TYR A 84 -3.87 12.16 -4.01
CA TYR A 84 -3.82 13.50 -3.46
C TYR A 84 -2.39 14.02 -3.51
N ASP A 85 -2.26 15.35 -3.49
CA ASP A 85 -0.95 15.99 -3.50
C ASP A 85 -0.31 15.93 -2.11
N LEU A 86 1.02 15.82 -2.07
CA LEU A 86 1.77 15.93 -0.83
C LEU A 86 1.50 17.28 -0.11
N GLN A 87 1.09 18.29 -0.86
CA GLN A 87 0.66 19.58 -0.33
C GLN A 87 -0.52 19.45 0.66
N ASP A 88 -1.52 18.59 0.40
CA ASP A 88 -2.65 18.36 1.33
C ASP A 88 -2.16 17.83 2.70
N VAL A 89 -1.08 17.02 2.67
CA VAL A 89 -0.43 16.48 3.88
C VAL A 89 0.33 17.57 4.62
N ILE A 90 1.13 18.37 3.91
CA ILE A 90 1.92 19.47 4.48
C ILE A 90 1.00 20.52 5.15
N GLU A 91 -0.08 20.91 4.48
CA GLU A 91 -1.07 21.84 5.02
C GLU A 91 -1.76 21.27 6.26
N THR A 92 -2.06 19.97 6.24
CA THR A 92 -2.64 19.30 7.42
C THR A 92 -1.67 19.26 8.59
N GLN A 93 -0.39 18.93 8.35
CA GLN A 93 0.66 18.97 9.36
C GLN A 93 0.79 20.38 9.97
N THR A 94 0.83 21.41 9.13
CA THR A 94 0.96 22.81 9.57
C THR A 94 -0.22 23.24 10.41
N ARG A 95 -1.45 22.98 9.92
CA ARG A 95 -2.70 23.30 10.63
C ARG A 95 -2.82 22.59 11.98
N LYS A 96 -2.33 21.35 12.08
CA LYS A 96 -2.37 20.54 13.31
C LYS A 96 -1.14 20.75 14.21
N GLY A 97 -0.13 21.53 13.78
CA GLY A 97 1.11 21.74 14.52
C GLY A 97 1.91 20.46 14.77
N LEU A 98 1.88 19.50 13.85
CA LEU A 98 2.60 18.22 14.01
C LEU A 98 4.09 18.41 13.71
N ALA A 99 4.96 17.58 14.29
CA ALA A 99 6.41 17.73 14.11
C ALA A 99 6.90 17.41 12.69
N ALA A 100 6.20 16.54 11.96
CA ALA A 100 6.54 16.12 10.62
C ALA A 100 5.29 15.79 9.80
N SER A 101 5.37 15.96 8.48
CA SER A 101 4.32 15.58 7.52
C SER A 101 4.46 14.13 7.10
N CYS A 102 5.70 13.67 6.91
CA CYS A 102 6.06 12.34 6.46
C CYS A 102 7.19 11.76 7.32
N ALA A 103 7.30 10.43 7.33
CA ALA A 103 8.39 9.70 7.94
C ALA A 103 8.70 8.43 7.15
N LEU A 104 9.87 7.84 7.43
CA LEU A 104 10.21 6.51 6.94
C LEU A 104 9.31 5.47 7.62
N PRO A 105 8.69 4.55 6.86
CA PRO A 105 7.95 3.46 7.45
C PRO A 105 8.82 2.57 8.34
N THR A 106 8.27 2.15 9.47
CA THR A 106 8.90 1.22 10.39
C THR A 106 7.97 0.04 10.68
N ALA A 107 8.53 -1.06 11.20
CA ALA A 107 7.75 -2.24 11.55
C ALA A 107 6.67 -1.97 12.64
N LEU A 108 6.73 -0.82 13.32
CA LEU A 108 5.76 -0.44 14.34
C LEU A 108 4.51 0.25 13.76
N ASP A 109 4.55 0.72 12.52
CA ASP A 109 3.49 1.55 11.94
C ASP A 109 2.28 0.72 11.45
N GLY A 110 2.54 -0.47 10.93
CA GLY A 110 1.51 -1.43 10.46
C GLY A 110 1.39 -2.70 11.32
N GLY A 111 2.25 -2.85 12.33
CA GLY A 111 2.48 -4.11 13.03
C GLY A 111 3.47 -5.03 12.29
N MET A 112 3.92 -6.09 12.97
CA MET A 112 4.83 -7.06 12.36
C MET A 112 4.10 -7.83 11.26
N HIS A 113 4.56 -7.68 10.02
CA HIS A 113 3.97 -8.32 8.86
C HIS A 113 5.06 -8.90 7.95
N GLU A 114 4.77 -10.05 7.34
CA GLU A 114 5.77 -10.87 6.64
C GLU A 114 6.23 -10.28 5.28
N TYR A 115 5.51 -9.29 4.76
CA TYR A 115 5.86 -8.56 3.51
C TYR A 115 6.48 -7.18 3.77
N PHE A 116 6.84 -6.83 5.02
CA PHE A 116 7.50 -5.57 5.34
C PHE A 116 8.98 -5.78 5.68
N PHE A 117 9.87 -4.98 5.07
CA PHE A 117 11.31 -5.01 5.34
C PHE A 117 11.83 -3.59 5.58
N PRO A 118 12.60 -3.37 6.67
CA PRO A 118 13.19 -2.06 6.90
C PRO A 118 14.22 -1.75 5.82
N VAL A 119 14.36 -0.48 5.49
CA VAL A 119 15.41 0.01 4.60
C VAL A 119 16.64 0.47 5.40
N PRO A 120 17.83 0.53 4.77
CA PRO A 120 18.99 1.21 5.34
C PRO A 120 18.68 2.67 5.67
N GLU A 121 19.32 3.22 6.71
CA GLU A 121 19.18 4.65 7.11
C GLU A 121 19.50 5.63 5.98
N GLN A 122 20.32 5.21 5.02
CA GLN A 122 20.72 6.01 3.87
C GLN A 122 19.59 6.19 2.84
N ASN A 123 18.55 5.34 2.88
CA ASN A 123 17.44 5.42 1.95
C ASN A 123 16.45 6.52 2.39
N PRO A 124 16.07 7.44 1.49
CA PRO A 124 15.15 8.53 1.83
C PRO A 124 13.69 8.07 1.98
N PHE A 125 13.36 6.88 1.50
CA PHE A 125 12.03 6.27 1.52
C PHE A 125 12.13 4.79 1.93
N GLY A 126 11.04 4.22 2.41
CA GLY A 126 10.90 2.77 2.55
C GLY A 126 10.81 2.10 1.17
N ALA A 127 10.76 0.77 1.16
CA ALA A 127 10.65 -0.01 -0.07
C ALA A 127 9.68 -1.17 0.10
N THR A 128 8.70 -1.28 -0.79
CA THR A 128 7.74 -2.38 -0.75
C THR A 128 8.36 -3.68 -1.28
N LEU A 129 7.95 -4.82 -0.73
CA LEU A 129 8.22 -6.14 -1.32
C LEU A 129 7.15 -6.47 -2.36
N HIS A 130 7.54 -6.77 -3.60
CA HIS A 130 6.61 -7.30 -4.60
C HIS A 130 6.11 -8.70 -4.22
N LEU A 131 4.79 -8.95 -4.29
CA LEU A 131 4.20 -10.24 -3.90
C LEU A 131 4.43 -11.39 -4.89
N ASP A 132 4.83 -11.07 -6.11
CA ASP A 132 5.36 -12.04 -7.08
C ASP A 132 6.89 -12.08 -6.98
N PRO A 133 7.50 -13.22 -6.58
CA PRO A 133 8.94 -13.35 -6.41
C PRO A 133 9.77 -13.00 -7.65
N ARG A 134 9.18 -13.08 -8.85
CA ARG A 134 9.86 -12.75 -10.12
C ARG A 134 10.21 -11.26 -10.24
N TYR A 135 9.58 -10.41 -9.45
CA TYR A 135 9.76 -8.97 -9.46
C TYR A 135 10.19 -8.43 -8.09
N ALA A 136 10.70 -9.29 -7.20
CA ALA A 136 11.01 -8.88 -5.83
C ALA A 136 12.22 -7.94 -5.72
N ASP A 137 13.04 -7.84 -6.76
CA ASP A 137 14.07 -6.81 -6.96
C ASP A 137 13.49 -5.47 -7.43
N LEU A 138 12.24 -5.40 -7.89
CA LEU A 138 11.63 -4.15 -8.29
C LEU A 138 11.14 -3.39 -7.05
N LEU A 139 11.98 -2.50 -6.52
CA LEU A 139 11.63 -1.68 -5.37
C LEU A 139 10.57 -0.64 -5.75
N THR A 140 9.65 -0.35 -4.83
CA THR A 140 8.72 0.79 -4.93
C THR A 140 8.91 1.66 -3.71
N ALA A 141 9.17 2.95 -3.91
CA ALA A 141 9.32 3.87 -2.79
C ALA A 141 8.00 4.01 -2.00
N GLU A 142 8.08 3.84 -0.68
CA GLU A 142 6.95 4.03 0.24
C GLU A 142 7.29 5.03 1.36
N ILE A 143 6.27 5.77 1.79
CA ILE A 143 6.33 6.70 2.91
C ILE A 143 5.16 6.45 3.84
N ILE A 144 5.31 6.83 5.10
CA ILE A 144 4.16 7.08 5.98
C ILE A 144 3.93 8.58 6.10
N HIS A 145 2.67 8.99 6.19
CA HIS A 145 2.34 10.40 6.37
C HIS A 145 1.30 10.63 7.46
N CYS A 146 1.29 11.86 8.00
CA CYS A 146 0.33 12.26 9.02
C CYS A 146 -1.11 12.12 8.49
N ARG A 147 -2.04 11.77 9.37
CA ARG A 147 -3.44 11.57 8.97
C ARG A 147 -4.04 12.84 8.36
N ILE A 148 -4.44 12.72 7.09
CA ILE A 148 -5.38 13.60 6.42
C ILE A 148 -6.79 12.99 6.45
N ASP A 149 -7.80 13.87 6.49
CA ASP A 149 -9.18 13.44 6.29
C ASP A 149 -9.43 13.37 4.79
N TYR A 150 -9.83 12.20 4.32
CA TYR A 150 -10.13 11.97 2.91
C TYR A 150 -11.36 12.73 2.48
N GLN A 151 -11.33 13.25 1.27
CA GLN A 151 -12.43 13.98 0.65
C GLN A 151 -12.84 13.29 -0.65
N PRO A 152 -14.07 13.50 -1.14
CA PRO A 152 -14.50 12.98 -2.44
C PRO A 152 -13.53 13.25 -3.59
N ARG A 153 -12.85 14.41 -3.58
CA ARG A 153 -11.85 14.77 -4.60
C ARG A 153 -10.60 13.88 -4.61
N HIS A 154 -10.33 13.17 -3.54
CA HIS A 154 -9.19 12.26 -3.41
C HIS A 154 -9.46 10.90 -4.03
N VAL A 155 -10.72 10.58 -4.32
CA VAL A 155 -11.05 9.32 -4.98
C VAL A 155 -10.57 9.37 -6.42
N TRP A 156 -9.75 8.39 -6.79
CA TRP A 156 -9.36 8.21 -8.17
C TRP A 156 -10.11 7.05 -8.84
N LYS A 157 -10.06 5.85 -8.25
CA LYS A 157 -10.69 4.65 -8.81
C LYS A 157 -11.36 3.84 -7.71
N PHE A 158 -12.48 3.23 -8.05
CA PHE A 158 -13.08 2.14 -7.28
C PHE A 158 -12.73 0.82 -7.97
N GLY A 159 -12.54 -0.24 -7.19
CA GLY A 159 -12.21 -1.55 -7.75
C GLY A 159 -12.40 -2.68 -6.76
N TRP A 160 -12.13 -3.88 -7.26
CA TRP A 160 -12.24 -5.11 -6.48
C TRP A 160 -10.93 -5.89 -6.56
N ILE A 161 -10.51 -6.43 -5.43
CA ILE A 161 -9.51 -7.50 -5.41
C ILE A 161 -10.28 -8.81 -5.34
N GLU A 162 -10.25 -9.53 -6.45
CA GLU A 162 -11.03 -10.77 -6.66
C GLU A 162 -10.17 -12.01 -6.91
N LYS A 163 -8.89 -11.81 -7.23
CA LYS A 163 -7.92 -12.87 -7.54
C LYS A 163 -6.98 -12.98 -6.36
N ASP A 164 -6.55 -14.18 -5.99
CA ASP A 164 -5.48 -14.39 -5.02
C ASP A 164 -4.13 -13.92 -5.59
N HIS A 165 -3.16 -13.59 -4.73
CA HIS A 165 -1.78 -13.28 -5.17
C HIS A 165 -0.94 -14.55 -5.21
N PHE A 166 0.24 -14.49 -5.84
CA PHE A 166 1.11 -15.66 -6.03
C PHE A 166 1.36 -16.44 -4.72
N LEU A 167 1.78 -15.75 -3.67
CA LEU A 167 2.13 -16.36 -2.38
C LEU A 167 0.92 -16.95 -1.63
N SER A 168 -0.32 -16.53 -1.91
CA SER A 168 -1.51 -17.11 -1.27
C SER A 168 -2.05 -18.36 -2.00
N MET A 169 -1.56 -18.65 -3.21
CA MET A 169 -2.03 -19.79 -4.02
C MET A 169 -1.19 -21.07 -3.85
N VAL A 170 0.00 -20.96 -3.28
CA VAL A 170 0.90 -22.11 -3.05
C VAL A 170 0.66 -22.72 -1.68
N ASP A 171 1.08 -23.98 -1.49
CA ASP A 171 1.02 -24.58 -0.15
C ASP A 171 1.92 -23.84 0.84
N GLN A 172 1.69 -24.06 2.14
CA GLN A 172 2.40 -23.37 3.20
C GLN A 172 3.93 -23.50 3.13
N ARG A 173 4.44 -24.69 2.77
CA ARG A 173 5.88 -24.94 2.74
C ARG A 173 6.52 -24.22 1.55
N ASP A 174 5.87 -24.29 0.41
CA ASP A 174 6.30 -23.61 -0.80
C ASP A 174 6.17 -22.09 -0.66
N ARG A 175 5.13 -21.60 0.02
CA ARG A 175 4.97 -20.19 0.37
C ARG A 175 6.17 -19.67 1.15
N ASP A 176 6.54 -20.35 2.24
CA ASP A 176 7.65 -19.90 3.08
C ASP A 176 8.97 -19.91 2.30
N ALA A 177 9.16 -20.86 1.39
CA ALA A 177 10.34 -20.89 0.52
C ALA A 177 10.35 -19.74 -0.49
N LYS A 178 9.21 -19.47 -1.14
CA LYS A 178 9.06 -18.41 -2.13
C LYS A 178 9.12 -17.00 -1.52
N LEU A 179 8.58 -16.82 -0.32
CA LEU A 179 8.70 -15.58 0.42
C LEU A 179 10.16 -15.33 0.84
N ARG A 180 10.90 -16.36 1.25
CA ARG A 180 12.34 -16.22 1.53
C ARG A 180 13.12 -15.80 0.27
N GLU A 181 12.86 -16.44 -0.87
CA GLU A 181 13.47 -16.09 -2.15
C GLU A 181 13.18 -14.62 -2.53
N ALA A 182 11.91 -14.20 -2.45
CA ALA A 182 11.51 -12.83 -2.72
C ALA A 182 12.19 -11.84 -1.76
N ARG A 183 12.21 -12.16 -0.46
CA ARG A 183 12.89 -11.36 0.56
C ARG A 183 14.37 -11.20 0.25
N ASP A 184 15.07 -12.29 -0.07
CA ASP A 184 16.51 -12.26 -0.29
C ASP A 184 16.83 -11.39 -1.51
N LEU A 185 16.04 -11.51 -2.58
CA LEU A 185 16.16 -10.67 -3.77
C LEU A 185 15.89 -9.18 -3.47
N HIS A 186 14.83 -8.87 -2.73
CA HIS A 186 14.49 -7.52 -2.30
C HIS A 186 15.59 -6.87 -1.45
N LEU A 187 16.08 -7.59 -0.45
CA LEU A 187 17.14 -7.12 0.44
C LEU A 187 18.48 -6.97 -0.30
N PHE A 188 18.75 -7.84 -1.27
CA PHE A 188 19.91 -7.73 -2.15
C PHE A 188 19.83 -6.46 -3.02
N GLN A 189 18.67 -6.16 -3.60
CA GLN A 189 18.50 -4.93 -4.35
C GLN A 189 18.67 -3.68 -3.46
N LEU A 190 18.08 -3.69 -2.26
CA LEU A 190 18.28 -2.59 -1.29
C LEU A 190 19.75 -2.38 -0.93
N ARG A 191 20.54 -3.45 -0.80
CA ARG A 191 22.00 -3.36 -0.61
C ARG A 191 22.67 -2.63 -1.78
N ILE A 192 22.33 -3.01 -3.01
CA ILE A 192 22.89 -2.39 -4.23
C ILE A 192 22.55 -0.90 -4.27
N ASP A 193 21.28 -0.55 -4.13
CA ASP A 193 20.80 0.83 -4.30
C ASP A 193 21.29 1.76 -3.18
N SER A 194 21.36 1.25 -1.95
CA SER A 194 21.90 1.99 -0.80
C SER A 194 23.42 2.10 -0.78
N LYS A 195 24.13 1.33 -1.61
CA LYS A 195 25.60 1.19 -1.61
C LYS A 195 26.16 0.85 -0.22
N ARG A 196 25.39 0.07 0.56
CA ARG A 196 25.77 -0.37 1.91
C ARG A 196 26.01 -1.86 1.90
N ASP A 197 27.24 -2.26 1.57
CA ASP A 197 27.63 -3.68 1.45
C ASP A 197 27.28 -4.53 2.68
N SER A 198 27.30 -3.91 3.88
CA SER A 198 26.95 -4.55 5.15
C SER A 198 25.46 -4.74 5.41
N PHE A 199 24.59 -4.21 4.54
CA PHE A 199 23.15 -4.34 4.72
C PHE A 199 22.65 -5.72 4.32
N ALA A 200 21.76 -6.30 5.12
CA ALA A 200 21.16 -7.62 4.88
C ALA A 200 22.18 -8.75 4.64
N GLU A 201 23.39 -8.66 5.22
CA GLU A 201 24.38 -9.73 5.16
C GLU A 201 23.76 -11.07 5.55
N GLU A 202 24.15 -12.14 4.85
CA GLU A 202 23.78 -13.49 5.27
C GLU A 202 24.26 -13.69 6.71
N MET A 203 23.31 -13.85 7.63
CA MET A 203 23.65 -14.12 9.02
C MET A 203 24.17 -15.56 9.12
N VAL A 204 25.48 -15.73 8.98
CA VAL A 204 26.15 -17.01 9.17
C VAL A 204 25.89 -17.48 10.61
N GLY A 205 25.21 -18.62 10.78
CA GLY A 205 25.14 -19.33 12.06
C GLY A 205 23.85 -19.22 12.89
N ARG A 206 22.74 -18.66 12.38
CA ARG A 206 21.42 -18.88 13.01
C ARG A 206 20.90 -20.28 12.64
N LYS A 207 21.05 -21.22 13.57
CA LYS A 207 20.35 -22.51 13.57
C LYS A 207 18.94 -22.34 14.14
#